data_AF-A0A3N6F5Y2-F1
#
_entry.id   AF-A0A3N6F5Y2-F1
#
_cell.length_a   1.000
_cell.length_b   1.000
_cell.length_c   1.000
_cell.angle_alpha   90.00
_cell.angle_beta   90.00
_cell.angle_gamma   90.00
#
_symmetry.space_group_name_H-M   'P 1'
#
loop_
_entity.id
_entity.type
_entity.pdbx_description
1 polymer ?
#
loop_
_entity_poly.entity_id
_entity_poly.type
_entity_poly.pdbx_seq_one_letter_code
_entity_poly.pdbx_strand_id
1 'polypeptide(L)'
;MIVPVSSAHALETSALYNERRQNLAATILRISRGWQMRSPVMVRMREMKGVLSDVYSVPAAPDELDVFSLAAGAMDTKRRVASASDLPPGLAKLTNRLTAFSTIYDVLMNPERVPSVVAGWHEHFNNVSRDPEFRARSSKQKSIDGRAMAVSDVLQEGVAAALSLGVPVEERLASVLYARIDSMPSLRVYGDVIGHRLKNRAKWEPNDLIDILFLGCAAAYADVVVAERTATDYLQRSWGSRDRSCPVVAKLPEAVGKLSHLLD
;
A
#
# COMPACT_ATOMS: atom_id res chain seq x y z
N MET A 1 0.72 4.73 20.85
CA MET A 1 0.17 3.92 19.74
C MET A 1 -0.57 4.82 18.77
N ILE A 2 -0.31 4.66 17.46
CA ILE A 2 -1.02 5.34 16.37
C ILE A 2 -1.79 4.30 15.54
N VAL A 3 -2.97 4.65 15.03
CA VAL A 3 -3.79 3.76 14.18
C VAL A 3 -4.21 4.52 12.93
N PRO A 4 -3.38 4.54 11.87
CA PRO A 4 -3.57 5.44 10.75
C PRO A 4 -4.79 5.06 9.89
N VAL A 5 -5.53 6.06 9.41
CA VAL A 5 -6.55 5.88 8.36
C VAL A 5 -5.88 5.81 6.99
N SER A 6 -6.48 5.09 6.05
CA SER A 6 -5.96 4.93 4.68
C SER A 6 -7.10 5.06 3.67
N SER A 7 -6.77 5.24 2.39
CA SER A 7 -7.79 5.27 1.34
C SER A 7 -8.50 3.91 1.14
N ALA A 8 -7.92 2.79 1.61
CA ALA A 8 -8.64 1.52 1.68
C ALA A 8 -9.85 1.59 2.62
N HIS A 9 -9.73 2.26 3.76
CA HIS A 9 -10.87 2.47 4.67
C HIS A 9 -12.00 3.24 3.97
N ALA A 10 -11.67 4.22 3.13
CA ALA A 10 -12.67 4.95 2.34
C ALA A 10 -13.35 4.06 1.30
N LEU A 11 -12.60 3.18 0.62
CA LEU A 11 -13.14 2.22 -0.35
C LEU A 11 -14.01 1.14 0.31
N GLU A 12 -13.60 0.62 1.47
CA GLU A 12 -14.37 -0.39 2.21
C GLU A 12 -15.67 0.19 2.78
N THR A 13 -15.58 1.39 3.36
CA THR A 13 -16.76 2.07 3.91
C THR A 13 -17.73 2.52 2.83
N SER A 14 -17.28 2.73 1.58
CA SER A 14 -18.16 3.12 0.47
C SER A 14 -19.19 2.05 0.07
N ALA A 15 -18.95 0.79 0.43
CA ALA A 15 -19.91 -0.31 0.26
C ALA A 15 -20.97 -0.36 1.37
N LEU A 16 -20.75 0.33 2.49
CA LEU A 16 -21.69 0.45 3.60
C LEU A 16 -22.61 1.66 3.40
N TYR A 17 -23.74 1.67 4.09
CA TYR A 17 -24.73 2.75 4.04
C TYR A 17 -25.36 2.99 5.41
N ASN A 18 -26.02 4.15 5.55
CA ASN A 18 -26.74 4.58 6.76
C ASN A 18 -25.89 4.55 8.04
N GLU A 19 -26.52 4.25 9.19
CA GLU A 19 -25.92 4.27 10.52
C GLU A 19 -24.69 3.36 10.65
N ARG A 20 -24.67 2.23 9.94
CA ARG A 20 -23.53 1.30 9.99
C ARG A 20 -22.25 1.93 9.44
N ARG A 21 -22.35 2.68 8.34
CA ARG A 21 -21.21 3.43 7.79
C ARG A 21 -20.78 4.53 8.74
N GLN A 22 -21.74 5.32 9.24
CA GLN A 22 -21.45 6.44 10.14
C GLN A 22 -20.76 6.00 11.44
N ASN A 23 -21.23 4.91 12.06
CA ASN A 23 -20.65 4.38 13.29
C ASN A 23 -19.21 3.86 13.06
N LEU A 24 -18.97 3.18 11.93
CA LEU A 24 -17.64 2.70 11.57
C LEU A 24 -16.70 3.88 11.24
N ALA A 25 -17.14 4.82 10.41
CA ALA A 25 -16.40 6.03 10.04
C ALA A 25 -16.02 6.87 11.28
N ALA A 26 -16.97 7.12 12.18
CA ALA A 26 -16.72 7.83 13.43
C ALA A 26 -15.69 7.11 14.31
N THR A 27 -15.73 5.77 14.34
CA THR A 27 -14.73 4.97 15.07
C THR A 27 -13.35 5.13 14.45
N ILE A 28 -13.22 4.98 13.12
CA ILE A 28 -11.95 5.13 12.37
C ILE A 28 -11.35 6.53 12.56
N LEU A 29 -12.16 7.57 12.44
CA LEU A 29 -11.72 8.96 12.62
C LEU A 29 -11.24 9.22 14.05
N ARG A 30 -11.98 8.72 15.05
CA ARG A 30 -11.63 8.87 16.47
C ARG A 30 -10.32 8.17 16.83
N ILE A 31 -10.11 6.95 16.35
CA ILE A 31 -8.89 6.19 16.67
C ILE A 31 -7.68 6.70 15.90
N SER A 32 -7.87 7.18 14.67
CA SER A 32 -6.75 7.67 13.85
C SER A 32 -6.18 9.00 14.30
N ARG A 33 -7.00 9.87 14.92
CA ARG A 33 -6.55 11.19 15.40
C ARG A 33 -5.83 12.00 14.30
N GLY A 34 -6.24 11.80 13.05
CA GLY A 34 -5.66 12.42 11.87
C GLY A 34 -4.42 11.75 11.30
N TRP A 35 -3.86 10.72 11.94
CA TRP A 35 -2.79 9.92 11.35
C TRP A 35 -3.29 9.22 10.10
N GLN A 36 -2.52 9.35 9.03
CA GLN A 36 -2.82 8.76 7.74
C GLN A 36 -1.71 7.81 7.33
N MET A 37 -2.10 6.71 6.70
CA MET A 37 -1.21 5.86 5.94
C MET A 37 -1.13 6.42 4.54
N ARG A 38 0.10 6.66 4.09
CA ARG A 38 0.36 7.15 2.76
C ARG A 38 -0.06 6.14 1.71
N SER A 39 -0.50 6.63 0.55
CA SER A 39 -0.85 5.77 -0.57
C SER A 39 0.26 4.76 -0.90
N PRO A 40 -0.03 3.44 -0.95
CA PRO A 40 0.94 2.41 -1.32
C PRO A 40 1.63 2.67 -2.68
N VAL A 41 0.92 3.30 -3.62
CA VAL A 41 1.47 3.72 -4.93
C VAL A 41 2.61 4.73 -4.75
N MET A 42 2.42 5.71 -3.87
CA MET A 42 3.46 6.71 -3.59
C MET A 42 4.66 6.11 -2.85
N VAL A 43 4.41 5.16 -1.94
CA VAL A 43 5.46 4.44 -1.22
C VAL A 43 6.31 3.61 -2.19
N ARG A 44 5.69 2.84 -3.09
CA ARG A 44 6.41 2.05 -4.10
C ARG A 44 7.16 2.92 -5.09
N MET A 45 6.53 3.99 -5.59
CA MET A 45 7.22 4.93 -6.47
C MET A 45 8.47 5.51 -5.81
N ARG A 46 8.42 5.83 -4.51
CA ARG A 46 9.63 6.22 -3.76
C ARG A 46 10.66 5.09 -3.68
N GLU A 47 10.25 3.87 -3.31
CA GLU A 47 11.15 2.72 -3.25
C GLU A 47 11.89 2.54 -4.59
N MET A 48 11.15 2.62 -5.71
CA MET A 48 11.71 2.56 -7.06
C MET A 48 12.63 3.74 -7.37
N LYS A 49 12.30 4.97 -6.94
CA LYS A 49 13.21 6.12 -7.07
C LYS A 49 14.52 5.90 -6.31
N GLY A 50 14.47 5.33 -5.10
CA GLY A 50 15.66 5.00 -4.32
C GLY A 50 16.57 4.03 -5.06
N VAL A 51 16.00 2.96 -5.60
CA VAL A 51 16.72 1.97 -6.42
C VAL A 51 17.32 2.60 -7.68
N LEU A 52 16.54 3.40 -8.41
CA LEU A 52 17.00 4.00 -9.67
C LEU A 52 18.05 5.08 -9.43
N SER A 53 17.91 5.88 -8.37
CA SER A 53 18.90 6.87 -7.95
C SER A 53 20.26 6.22 -7.67
N ASP A 54 20.27 5.10 -6.93
CA ASP A 54 21.47 4.31 -6.65
C ASP A 54 22.07 3.73 -7.94
N VAL A 55 21.27 3.01 -8.73
CA VAL A 55 21.73 2.32 -9.95
C VAL A 55 22.30 3.28 -11.00
N TYR A 56 21.68 4.44 -11.17
CA TYR A 56 22.10 5.43 -12.17
C TYR A 56 22.99 6.53 -11.59
N SER A 57 23.34 6.46 -10.29
CA SER A 57 24.15 7.47 -9.60
C SER A 57 23.60 8.89 -9.76
N VAL A 58 22.28 9.03 -9.82
CA VAL A 58 21.59 10.32 -9.91
C VAL A 58 21.15 10.73 -8.52
N PRO A 59 21.42 11.96 -8.06
CA PRO A 59 20.96 12.42 -6.75
C PRO A 59 19.43 12.39 -6.69
N ALA A 60 18.87 11.54 -5.82
CA ALA A 60 17.50 11.74 -5.37
C ALA A 60 17.51 12.84 -4.29
N ALA A 61 16.58 13.79 -4.38
CA ALA A 61 16.33 14.66 -3.25
C ALA A 61 16.03 13.80 -2.01
N PRO A 62 16.53 14.18 -0.82
CA PRO A 62 16.12 13.56 0.43
C PRO A 62 14.64 13.89 0.63
N ASP A 63 13.80 13.06 0.08
CA ASP A 63 12.39 13.02 0.42
C ASP A 63 12.37 12.21 1.72
N GLU A 64 11.93 12.75 2.85
CA GLU A 64 11.52 11.93 3.99
C GLU A 64 10.06 11.55 3.74
N LEU A 65 9.81 10.30 3.37
CA LEU A 65 8.45 9.82 3.19
C LEU A 65 8.06 9.04 4.42
N ASP A 66 7.49 9.76 5.36
CA ASP A 66 6.76 9.14 6.45
C ASP A 66 5.57 8.38 5.84
N VAL A 67 5.61 7.05 5.96
CA VAL A 67 4.52 6.16 5.55
C VAL A 67 3.29 6.40 6.41
N PHE A 68 3.49 6.68 7.70
CA PHE A 68 2.44 7.14 8.62
C PHE A 68 2.68 8.60 8.95
N SER A 69 1.75 9.48 8.62
CA SER A 69 1.97 10.92 8.70
C SER A 69 0.71 11.71 9.03
N LEU A 70 0.90 12.90 9.60
CA LEU A 70 -0.12 13.95 9.73
C LEU A 70 -0.10 14.93 8.54
N ALA A 71 0.70 14.66 7.51
CA ALA A 71 0.77 15.50 6.32
C ALA A 71 -0.60 15.56 5.60
N ALA A 72 -0.96 16.75 5.15
CA ALA A 72 -2.16 16.95 4.34
C ALA A 72 -2.01 16.19 3.02
N GLY A 73 -3.02 15.41 2.66
CA GLY A 73 -3.04 14.63 1.41
C GLY A 73 -2.09 13.43 1.40
N ALA A 74 -1.71 12.87 2.56
CA ALA A 74 -0.87 11.67 2.60
C ALA A 74 -1.50 10.48 1.84
N MET A 75 -2.83 10.36 1.86
CA MET A 75 -3.56 9.31 1.13
C MET A 75 -3.67 9.55 -0.38
N ASP A 76 -3.30 10.75 -0.86
CA ASP A 76 -3.48 11.13 -2.25
C ASP A 76 -2.37 10.52 -3.13
N THR A 77 -2.75 10.01 -4.30
CA THR A 77 -1.79 9.52 -5.33
C THR A 77 -1.32 10.62 -6.26
N LYS A 78 -2.04 11.74 -6.32
CA LYS A 78 -1.70 12.91 -7.12
C LYS A 78 -1.30 14.04 -6.19
N ARG A 79 -0.22 14.75 -6.54
CA ARG A 79 0.12 15.99 -5.84
C ARG A 79 -1.04 16.95 -6.01
N ARG A 80 -1.61 17.44 -4.90
CA ARG A 80 -2.56 18.55 -4.96
C ARG A 80 -1.86 19.71 -5.67
N VAL A 81 -2.47 20.22 -6.74
CA VAL A 81 -2.00 21.46 -7.36
C VAL A 81 -2.12 22.51 -6.27
N ALA A 82 -0.99 22.97 -5.75
CA ALA A 82 -0.98 24.08 -4.83
C ALA A 82 -1.39 25.31 -5.64
N SER A 83 -2.67 25.67 -5.60
CA SER A 83 -3.07 27.00 -6.00
C SER A 83 -2.28 27.99 -5.15
N ALA A 84 -1.70 29.01 -5.79
CA ALA A 84 -1.09 30.11 -5.06
C ALA A 84 -2.13 30.63 -4.06
N SER A 85 -1.82 30.50 -2.77
CA SER A 85 -2.70 30.99 -1.73
C SER A 85 -2.25 32.40 -1.39
N ASP A 86 -3.17 33.35 -1.43
CA ASP A 86 -2.92 34.72 -0.97
C ASP A 86 -2.83 34.79 0.58
N LEU A 87 -2.98 33.65 1.28
CA LEU A 87 -2.87 33.58 2.72
C LEU A 87 -1.42 33.59 3.19
N PRO A 88 -1.13 34.20 4.36
CA PRO A 88 0.15 34.05 5.03
C PRO A 88 0.56 32.58 5.20
N PRO A 89 1.85 32.21 5.12
CA PRO A 89 2.31 30.82 5.09
C PRO A 89 1.75 29.92 6.22
N GLY A 90 1.65 30.45 7.44
CA GLY A 90 1.08 29.73 8.58
C GLY A 90 -0.41 29.41 8.42
N LEU A 91 -1.18 30.37 7.90
CA LEU A 91 -2.61 30.20 7.62
C LEU A 91 -2.83 29.29 6.41
N ALA A 92 -2.05 29.44 5.34
CA ALA A 92 -2.11 28.54 4.19
C ALA A 92 -1.86 27.08 4.61
N LYS A 93 -0.86 26.83 5.47
CA LYS A 93 -0.57 25.50 6.02
C LYS A 93 -1.70 24.95 6.88
N LEU A 94 -2.31 25.79 7.73
CA LEU A 94 -3.45 25.40 8.56
C LEU A 94 -4.68 25.06 7.70
N THR A 95 -5.04 25.94 6.76
CA THR A 95 -6.14 25.74 5.83
C THR A 95 -5.96 24.46 5.03
N ASN A 96 -4.77 24.22 4.47
CA ASN A 96 -4.48 22.97 3.74
C ASN A 96 -4.68 21.71 4.60
N ARG A 97 -4.28 21.76 5.87
CA ARG A 97 -4.49 20.65 6.81
C ARG A 97 -5.96 20.46 7.12
N LEU A 98 -6.68 21.54 7.47
CA LEU A 98 -8.11 21.49 7.77
C LEU A 98 -8.91 20.99 6.56
N THR A 99 -8.65 21.51 5.36
CA THR A 99 -9.28 21.04 4.13
C THR A 99 -9.00 19.55 3.90
N ALA A 100 -7.75 19.09 4.06
CA ALA A 100 -7.45 17.67 3.95
C ALA A 100 -8.24 16.83 4.96
N PHE A 101 -8.29 17.24 6.23
CA PHE A 101 -9.07 16.52 7.25
C PHE A 101 -10.58 16.54 6.97
N SER A 102 -11.14 17.68 6.58
CA SER A 102 -12.56 17.79 6.19
C SER A 102 -12.86 16.87 5.02
N THR A 103 -12.00 16.81 3.99
CA THR A 103 -12.24 15.89 2.86
C THR A 103 -12.26 14.42 3.26
N ILE A 104 -11.43 14.01 4.23
CA ILE A 104 -11.43 12.64 4.76
C ILE A 104 -12.72 12.37 5.53
N TYR A 105 -13.13 13.34 6.36
CA TYR A 105 -14.37 13.27 7.11
C TYR A 105 -15.57 13.12 6.17
N ASP A 106 -15.68 14.01 5.17
CA ASP A 106 -16.77 14.03 4.20
C ASP A 106 -16.85 12.71 3.42
N VAL A 107 -15.71 12.19 2.94
CA VAL A 107 -15.69 10.92 2.21
C VAL A 107 -16.13 9.74 3.08
N LEU A 108 -15.63 9.64 4.32
CA LEU A 108 -15.99 8.52 5.20
C LEU A 108 -17.44 8.59 5.68
N MET A 109 -17.92 9.81 5.97
CA MET A 109 -19.26 10.05 6.53
C MET A 109 -20.36 10.18 5.47
N ASN A 110 -20.01 10.29 4.18
CA ASN A 110 -20.99 10.34 3.09
C ASN A 110 -21.90 9.09 3.14
N PRO A 111 -23.23 9.21 3.24
CA PRO A 111 -24.11 8.05 3.30
C PRO A 111 -24.26 7.32 1.95
N GLU A 112 -23.88 7.96 0.84
CA GLU A 112 -24.08 7.43 -0.51
C GLU A 112 -23.08 6.35 -0.89
N ARG A 113 -23.57 5.32 -1.58
CA ARG A 113 -22.75 4.22 -2.07
C ARG A 113 -21.93 4.68 -3.29
N VAL A 114 -20.61 4.48 -3.22
CA VAL A 114 -19.72 4.67 -4.38
C VAL A 114 -19.26 3.30 -4.88
N PRO A 115 -19.47 2.96 -6.17
CA PRO A 115 -19.01 1.70 -6.73
C PRO A 115 -17.48 1.56 -6.68
N SER A 116 -16.98 0.37 -6.31
CA SER A 116 -15.56 0.04 -6.39
C SER A 116 -15.15 -0.20 -7.85
N VAL A 117 -14.01 0.36 -8.27
CA VAL A 117 -13.59 0.43 -9.69
C VAL A 117 -12.43 -0.53 -10.04
N VAL A 118 -12.18 -1.55 -9.22
CA VAL A 118 -11.08 -2.51 -9.51
C VAL A 118 -11.55 -3.57 -10.52
N ALA A 119 -11.43 -3.25 -11.81
CA ALA A 119 -11.75 -4.18 -12.90
C ALA A 119 -10.52 -4.95 -13.39
N GLY A 120 -10.70 -6.22 -13.76
CA GLY A 120 -9.74 -7.00 -14.53
C GLY A 120 -8.50 -7.56 -13.80
N TRP A 121 -8.03 -6.95 -12.71
CA TRP A 121 -6.83 -7.43 -12.00
C TRP A 121 -7.00 -8.85 -11.45
N HIS A 122 -8.10 -9.12 -10.74
CA HIS A 122 -8.37 -10.45 -10.18
C HIS A 122 -8.62 -11.49 -11.28
N GLU A 123 -9.22 -11.10 -12.40
CA GLU A 123 -9.40 -11.96 -13.59
C GLU A 123 -8.05 -12.37 -14.18
N HIS A 124 -7.11 -11.43 -14.33
CA HIS A 124 -5.76 -11.71 -14.79
C HIS A 124 -5.09 -12.80 -13.93
N PHE A 125 -5.06 -12.66 -12.61
CA PHE A 125 -4.43 -13.65 -11.73
C PHE A 125 -5.20 -14.98 -11.64
N ASN A 126 -6.53 -14.95 -11.77
CA ASN A 126 -7.33 -16.17 -11.92
C ASN A 126 -6.96 -16.91 -13.22
N ASN A 127 -6.71 -16.20 -14.33
CA ASN A 127 -6.30 -16.78 -15.60
C ASN A 127 -4.89 -17.38 -15.51
N VAL A 128 -3.93 -16.66 -14.93
CA VAL A 128 -2.58 -17.18 -14.65
C VAL A 128 -2.62 -18.45 -13.80
N SER A 129 -3.47 -18.48 -12.77
CA SER A 129 -3.64 -19.66 -11.89
C SER A 129 -4.24 -20.88 -12.63
N ARG A 130 -4.92 -20.65 -13.75
CA ARG A 130 -5.54 -21.68 -14.59
C ARG A 130 -4.66 -22.16 -15.74
N ASP A 131 -3.65 -21.39 -16.12
CA ASP A 131 -2.71 -21.70 -17.19
C ASP A 131 -1.96 -23.05 -16.94
N PRO A 132 -2.06 -24.03 -17.86
CA PRO A 132 -1.34 -25.30 -17.76
C PRO A 132 0.18 -25.17 -17.66
N GLU A 133 0.79 -24.22 -18.39
CA GLU A 133 2.24 -24.01 -18.37
C GLU A 133 2.68 -23.50 -17.00
N PHE A 134 1.98 -22.49 -16.48
CA PHE A 134 2.23 -21.98 -15.13
C PHE A 134 2.04 -23.07 -14.07
N ARG A 135 1.02 -23.93 -14.24
CA ARG A 135 0.75 -25.04 -13.31
C ARG A 135 1.88 -26.06 -13.26
N ALA A 136 2.50 -26.36 -14.39
CA ALA A 136 3.62 -27.28 -14.50
C ALA A 136 4.91 -26.77 -13.81
N ARG A 137 5.02 -25.46 -13.56
CA ARG A 137 6.19 -24.85 -12.90
C ARG A 137 6.37 -25.32 -11.45
N SER A 138 7.62 -25.43 -11.03
CA SER A 138 7.99 -25.79 -9.65
C SER A 138 7.53 -24.71 -8.65
N SER A 139 7.43 -25.07 -7.37
CA SER A 139 7.09 -24.09 -6.31
C SER A 139 8.08 -22.93 -6.25
N LYS A 140 9.37 -23.18 -6.52
CA LYS A 140 10.40 -22.14 -6.54
C LYS A 140 10.16 -21.18 -7.71
N GLN A 141 9.88 -21.72 -8.89
CA GLN A 141 9.62 -20.93 -10.08
C GLN A 141 8.36 -20.07 -9.93
N LYS A 142 7.28 -20.60 -9.35
CA LYS A 142 6.06 -19.82 -9.08
C LYS A 142 6.29 -18.63 -8.16
N SER A 143 7.20 -18.75 -7.20
CA SER A 143 7.60 -17.63 -6.33
C SER A 143 8.38 -16.57 -7.10
N ILE A 144 9.29 -16.98 -8.00
CA ILE A 144 10.07 -16.11 -8.88
C ILE A 144 9.12 -15.35 -9.82
N ASP A 145 8.20 -16.08 -10.44
CA ASP A 145 7.21 -15.53 -11.37
C ASP A 145 6.26 -14.53 -10.67
N GLY A 146 5.82 -14.82 -9.45
CA GLY A 146 4.95 -13.90 -8.69
C GLY A 146 5.61 -12.55 -8.43
N ARG A 147 6.93 -12.54 -8.13
CA ARG A 147 7.70 -11.28 -8.01
C ARG A 147 7.86 -10.58 -9.36
N ALA A 148 8.09 -11.33 -10.44
CA ALA A 148 8.22 -10.75 -11.78
C ALA A 148 6.90 -10.13 -12.24
N MET A 149 5.77 -10.80 -11.99
CA MET A 149 4.43 -10.28 -12.24
C MET A 149 4.14 -9.02 -11.42
N ALA A 150 4.54 -9.00 -10.14
CA ALA A 150 4.41 -7.82 -9.31
C ALA A 150 5.18 -6.60 -9.85
N VAL A 151 6.40 -6.80 -10.36
CA VAL A 151 7.18 -5.74 -11.02
C VAL A 151 6.51 -5.30 -12.32
N SER A 152 6.01 -6.24 -13.11
CA SER A 152 5.28 -5.94 -14.36
C SER A 152 4.00 -5.13 -14.09
N ASP A 153 3.27 -5.46 -13.03
CA ASP A 153 2.03 -4.80 -12.61
C ASP A 153 2.25 -3.32 -12.25
N VAL A 154 3.39 -3.01 -11.62
CA VAL A 154 3.74 -1.64 -11.19
C VAL A 154 4.68 -0.90 -12.15
N LEU A 155 4.93 -1.44 -13.36
CA LEU A 155 5.96 -0.90 -14.24
C LEU A 155 5.72 0.58 -14.62
N GLN A 156 4.46 0.99 -14.73
CA GLN A 156 4.10 2.39 -15.00
C GLN A 156 4.54 3.35 -13.88
N GLU A 157 4.48 2.90 -12.62
CA GLU A 157 5.01 3.66 -11.47
C GLU A 157 6.54 3.75 -11.55
N GLY A 158 7.21 2.68 -12.01
CA GLY A 158 8.65 2.66 -12.28
C GLY A 158 9.07 3.63 -13.39
N VAL A 159 8.27 3.70 -14.48
CA VAL A 159 8.48 4.68 -15.56
C VAL A 159 8.33 6.11 -15.03
N ALA A 160 7.27 6.38 -14.26
CA ALA A 160 7.07 7.70 -13.64
C ALA A 160 8.22 8.06 -12.67
N ALA A 161 8.73 7.09 -11.91
CA ALA A 161 9.90 7.27 -11.06
C ALA A 161 11.15 7.65 -11.87
N ALA A 162 11.46 6.90 -12.93
CA ALA A 162 12.60 7.16 -13.82
C ALA A 162 12.53 8.54 -14.46
N LEU A 163 11.37 8.90 -15.05
CA LEU A 163 11.14 10.22 -15.65
C LEU A 163 11.35 11.35 -14.65
N SER A 164 10.89 11.18 -13.40
CA SER A 164 11.05 12.20 -12.36
C SER A 164 12.50 12.41 -11.90
N LEU A 165 13.38 11.44 -12.16
CA LEU A 165 14.81 11.52 -11.90
C LEU A 165 15.62 11.94 -13.13
N GLY A 166 15.00 12.11 -14.30
CA GLY A 166 15.70 12.35 -15.56
C GLY A 166 16.50 11.13 -16.03
N VAL A 167 16.14 9.92 -15.57
CA VAL A 167 16.79 8.67 -15.97
C VAL A 167 16.13 8.13 -17.25
N PRO A 168 16.91 7.60 -18.22
CA PRO A 168 16.37 7.00 -19.44
C PRO A 168 15.41 5.83 -19.14
N VAL A 169 14.25 5.83 -19.82
CA VAL A 169 13.30 4.71 -19.77
C VAL A 169 13.72 3.69 -20.83
N GLU A 170 14.46 2.68 -20.39
CA GLU A 170 15.01 1.63 -21.25
C GLU A 170 14.28 0.29 -21.04
N GLU A 171 14.41 -0.63 -22.01
CA GLU A 171 13.82 -1.98 -21.95
C GLU A 171 14.24 -2.74 -20.68
N ARG A 172 15.43 -2.46 -20.15
CA ARG A 172 15.95 -3.10 -18.93
C ARG A 172 15.30 -2.62 -17.62
N LEU A 173 14.43 -1.61 -17.63
CA LEU A 173 13.86 -1.03 -16.40
C LEU A 173 13.21 -2.10 -15.51
N ALA A 174 12.38 -2.97 -16.08
CA ALA A 174 11.74 -4.07 -15.34
C ALA A 174 12.77 -5.01 -14.72
N SER A 175 13.86 -5.30 -15.44
CA SER A 175 14.94 -6.17 -14.96
C SER A 175 15.72 -5.53 -13.80
N VAL A 176 15.98 -4.22 -13.87
CA VAL A 176 16.64 -3.46 -12.78
C VAL A 176 15.78 -3.49 -11.52
N LEU A 177 14.49 -3.18 -11.64
CA LEU A 177 13.55 -3.20 -10.52
C LEU A 177 13.42 -4.59 -9.91
N TYR A 178 13.32 -5.63 -10.76
CA TYR A 178 13.28 -7.02 -10.30
C TYR A 178 14.54 -7.43 -9.54
N ALA A 179 15.72 -7.12 -10.08
CA ALA A 179 17.01 -7.45 -9.46
C ALA A 179 17.24 -6.74 -8.11
N ARG A 180 16.44 -5.72 -7.81
CA ARG A 180 16.51 -4.93 -6.57
C ARG A 180 15.23 -5.00 -5.74
N ILE A 181 14.29 -5.90 -6.06
CA ILE A 181 13.02 -6.00 -5.36
C ILE A 181 13.19 -6.22 -3.85
N ASP A 182 14.23 -6.94 -3.43
CA ASP A 182 14.50 -7.19 -2.01
C ASP A 182 14.83 -5.92 -1.21
N SER A 183 15.23 -4.83 -1.87
CA SER A 183 15.49 -3.51 -1.28
C SER A 183 14.28 -2.58 -1.22
N MET A 184 13.12 -3.03 -1.72
CA MET A 184 11.87 -2.27 -1.81
C MET A 184 10.80 -2.94 -0.93
N PRO A 185 10.73 -2.64 0.39
CA PRO A 185 9.94 -3.42 1.34
C PRO A 185 8.47 -3.64 0.97
N SER A 186 7.74 -2.59 0.57
CA SER A 186 6.33 -2.69 0.19
C SER A 186 6.14 -3.49 -1.09
N LEU A 187 6.95 -3.20 -2.12
CA LEU A 187 6.88 -3.94 -3.39
C LEU A 187 7.28 -5.41 -3.23
N ARG A 188 8.23 -5.70 -2.34
CA ARG A 188 8.67 -7.05 -2.00
C ARG A 188 7.54 -7.85 -1.35
N VAL A 189 6.87 -7.29 -0.33
CA VAL A 189 5.72 -7.95 0.31
C VAL A 189 4.63 -8.23 -0.72
N TYR A 190 4.34 -7.26 -1.59
CA TYR A 190 3.37 -7.42 -2.67
C TYR A 190 3.69 -8.60 -3.58
N GLY A 191 4.92 -8.69 -4.09
CA GLY A 191 5.36 -9.80 -4.95
C GLY A 191 5.40 -11.15 -4.23
N ASP A 192 5.79 -11.17 -2.96
CA ASP A 192 5.82 -12.39 -2.16
C ASP A 192 4.40 -12.92 -1.86
N VAL A 193 3.42 -12.04 -1.63
CA VAL A 193 2.02 -12.44 -1.45
C VAL A 193 1.44 -12.96 -2.77
N ILE A 194 1.74 -12.31 -3.90
CA ILE A 194 1.32 -12.79 -5.22
C ILE A 194 1.86 -14.19 -5.50
N GLY A 195 3.17 -14.39 -5.35
CA GLY A 195 3.80 -15.69 -5.56
C GLY A 195 3.22 -16.77 -4.64
N HIS A 196 2.94 -16.44 -3.38
CA HIS A 196 2.36 -17.37 -2.42
C HIS A 196 0.92 -17.77 -2.80
N ARG A 197 0.07 -16.80 -3.18
CA ARG A 197 -1.32 -17.08 -3.57
C ARG A 197 -1.41 -17.87 -4.87
N LEU A 198 -0.59 -17.51 -5.86
CA LEU A 198 -0.48 -18.25 -7.11
C LEU A 198 -0.03 -19.69 -6.88
N LYS A 199 0.94 -19.91 -5.98
CA LYS A 199 1.39 -21.25 -5.56
C LYS A 199 0.25 -22.08 -4.97
N ASN A 200 -0.59 -21.47 -4.13
CA ASN A 200 -1.68 -22.16 -3.44
C ASN A 200 -2.97 -22.25 -4.25
N ARG A 201 -3.02 -21.66 -5.45
CA ARG A 201 -4.21 -21.64 -6.32
C ARG A 201 -5.43 -21.02 -5.63
N ALA A 202 -5.19 -20.04 -4.76
CA ALA A 202 -6.28 -19.29 -4.15
C ALA A 202 -7.09 -18.57 -5.24
N LYS A 203 -8.42 -18.59 -5.12
CA LYS A 203 -9.27 -17.76 -5.97
C LYS A 203 -8.97 -16.29 -5.66
N TRP A 204 -8.92 -15.47 -6.71
CA TRP A 204 -8.77 -14.02 -6.61
C TRP A 204 -10.14 -13.36 -6.70
N GLU A 205 -10.43 -12.52 -5.73
CA GLU A 205 -11.64 -11.69 -5.60
C GLU A 205 -11.28 -10.21 -5.87
N PRO A 206 -12.26 -9.37 -6.25
CA PRO A 206 -12.00 -7.98 -6.60
C PRO A 206 -11.27 -7.16 -5.51
N ASN A 207 -11.57 -7.40 -4.23
CA ASN A 207 -11.00 -6.64 -3.12
C ASN A 207 -9.58 -7.09 -2.73
N ASP A 208 -9.13 -8.26 -3.21
CA ASP A 208 -7.81 -8.80 -2.87
C ASP A 208 -6.67 -7.85 -3.22
N LEU A 209 -6.80 -7.10 -4.32
CA LEU A 209 -5.80 -6.10 -4.69
C LEU A 209 -5.64 -5.07 -3.57
N ILE A 210 -6.75 -4.48 -3.10
CA ILE A 210 -6.73 -3.45 -2.07
C ILE A 210 -6.13 -4.00 -0.78
N ASP A 211 -6.55 -5.18 -0.35
CA ASP A 211 -6.03 -5.81 0.87
C ASP A 211 -4.52 -6.05 0.77
N ILE A 212 -4.03 -6.60 -0.34
CA ILE A 212 -2.61 -6.88 -0.51
C ILE A 212 -1.80 -5.58 -0.64
N LEU A 213 -2.30 -4.58 -1.38
CA LEU A 213 -1.62 -3.29 -1.54
C LEU A 213 -1.44 -2.59 -0.18
N PHE A 214 -2.53 -2.46 0.58
CA PHE A 214 -2.53 -1.67 1.81
C PHE A 214 -1.97 -2.45 2.99
N LEU A 215 -2.41 -3.69 3.24
CA LEU A 215 -1.88 -4.47 4.35
C LEU A 215 -0.44 -4.90 4.10
N GLY A 216 -0.06 -5.16 2.84
CA GLY A 216 1.33 -5.46 2.49
C GLY A 216 2.25 -4.27 2.70
N CYS A 217 1.82 -3.07 2.29
CA CYS A 217 2.55 -1.83 2.57
C CYS A 217 2.61 -1.54 4.09
N ALA A 218 1.50 -1.72 4.82
CA ALA A 218 1.51 -1.57 6.27
C ALA A 218 2.48 -2.56 6.94
N ALA A 219 2.50 -3.83 6.53
CA ALA A 219 3.38 -4.86 7.09
C ALA A 219 4.87 -4.57 6.84
N ALA A 220 5.18 -3.79 5.81
CA ALA A 220 6.56 -3.37 5.53
C ALA A 220 7.06 -2.25 6.46
N TYR A 221 6.16 -1.46 7.07
CA TYR A 221 6.53 -0.21 7.76
C TYR A 221 5.94 -0.03 9.17
N ALA A 222 4.93 -0.80 9.57
CA ALA A 222 4.30 -0.70 10.88
C ALA A 222 5.02 -1.57 11.93
N ASP A 223 4.81 -1.23 13.20
CA ASP A 223 5.25 -2.06 14.33
C ASP A 223 4.36 -3.31 14.50
N VAL A 224 3.08 -3.21 14.13
CA VAL A 224 2.12 -4.33 14.13
C VAL A 224 1.02 -4.06 13.09
N VAL A 225 0.54 -5.11 12.44
CA VAL A 225 -0.63 -5.05 11.55
C VAL A 225 -1.74 -5.94 12.08
N VAL A 226 -2.96 -5.42 12.10
CA VAL A 226 -4.18 -6.20 12.37
C VAL A 226 -4.92 -6.39 11.05
N ALA A 227 -5.17 -7.64 10.69
CA ALA A 227 -5.84 -7.99 9.44
C ALA A 227 -6.90 -9.07 9.69
N GLU A 228 -7.76 -9.35 8.72
CA GLU A 228 -8.59 -10.56 8.80
C GLU A 228 -7.73 -11.84 8.74
N ARG A 229 -8.31 -12.99 9.10
CA ARG A 229 -7.56 -14.26 9.20
C ARG A 229 -6.86 -14.64 7.89
N THR A 230 -7.57 -14.54 6.77
CA THR A 230 -7.04 -14.92 5.46
C THR A 230 -5.86 -14.05 5.06
N ALA A 231 -6.00 -12.72 5.19
CA ALA A 231 -4.91 -11.78 4.94
C ALA A 231 -3.72 -11.98 5.91
N THR A 232 -4.00 -12.27 7.18
CA THR A 232 -2.97 -12.61 8.18
C THR A 232 -2.15 -13.81 7.75
N ASP A 233 -2.81 -14.90 7.34
CA ASP A 233 -2.14 -16.13 6.91
C ASP A 233 -1.22 -15.88 5.71
N TYR A 234 -1.68 -15.10 4.72
CA TYR A 234 -0.86 -14.76 3.55
C TYR A 234 0.34 -13.90 3.93
N LEU A 235 0.14 -12.85 4.72
CA LEU A 235 1.22 -11.95 5.11
C LEU A 235 2.24 -12.63 6.02
N GLN A 236 1.81 -13.46 6.98
CA GLN A 236 2.74 -14.21 7.83
C GLN A 236 3.60 -15.18 7.01
N ARG A 237 3.02 -15.87 6.02
CA ARG A 237 3.75 -16.82 5.17
C ARG A 237 4.70 -16.15 4.17
N SER A 238 4.36 -14.95 3.72
CA SER A 238 5.15 -14.20 2.73
C SER A 238 6.18 -13.26 3.37
N TRP A 239 5.93 -12.76 4.58
CA TRP A 239 6.76 -11.74 5.26
C TRP A 239 7.32 -12.20 6.60
N GLY A 240 6.56 -12.97 7.39
CA GLY A 240 6.81 -13.22 8.82
C GLY A 240 8.01 -14.08 9.21
N SER A 241 8.77 -14.61 8.25
CA SER A 241 9.99 -15.41 8.51
C SER A 241 11.29 -14.61 8.43
N ARG A 242 11.19 -13.29 8.24
CA ARG A 242 12.35 -12.42 8.01
C ARG A 242 12.84 -11.74 9.28
N ASP A 243 14.14 -11.48 9.29
CA ASP A 243 14.75 -10.63 10.29
C ASP A 243 14.06 -9.25 10.22
N ARG A 244 13.45 -8.82 11.33
CA ARG A 244 12.65 -7.58 11.46
C ARG A 244 11.30 -7.55 10.74
N SER A 245 10.67 -8.69 10.44
CA SER A 245 9.29 -8.70 9.92
C SER A 245 8.28 -8.19 10.95
N CYS A 246 7.40 -7.28 10.54
CA CYS A 246 6.26 -6.82 11.34
C CYS A 246 5.35 -7.99 11.74
N PRO A 247 4.98 -8.14 13.03
CA PRO A 247 3.92 -9.04 13.45
C PRO A 247 2.59 -8.68 12.79
N VAL A 248 1.97 -9.66 12.11
CA VAL A 248 0.61 -9.56 11.58
C VAL A 248 -0.29 -10.47 12.40
N VAL A 249 -1.39 -9.94 12.94
CA VAL A 249 -2.30 -10.66 13.84
C VAL A 249 -3.75 -10.49 13.42
N ALA A 250 -4.61 -11.45 13.80
CA ALA A 250 -6.02 -11.43 13.41
C ALA A 250 -6.92 -10.65 14.37
N LYS A 251 -6.40 -10.25 15.54
CA LYS A 251 -7.19 -9.63 16.61
C LYS A 251 -6.45 -8.48 17.28
N LEU A 252 -7.20 -7.43 17.61
CA LEU A 252 -6.65 -6.24 18.26
C LEU A 252 -5.98 -6.52 19.63
N PRO A 253 -6.53 -7.37 20.53
CA PRO A 253 -5.85 -7.70 21.80
C PRO A 253 -4.48 -8.35 21.60
N GLU A 254 -4.32 -9.18 20.57
CA GLU A 254 -3.03 -9.79 20.22
C GLU A 254 -2.03 -8.70 19.79
N ALA A 255 -2.49 -7.68 19.05
CA ALA A 255 -1.65 -6.57 18.63
C ALA A 255 -1.15 -5.74 19.82
N VAL A 256 -2.01 -5.46 20.79
CA VAL A 256 -1.62 -4.77 22.04
C VAL A 256 -0.55 -5.58 22.79
N GLY A 257 -0.73 -6.91 22.88
CA GLY A 257 0.28 -7.79 23.48
C GLY A 257 1.61 -7.82 22.71
N LYS A 258 1.61 -7.59 21.39
CA LYS A 258 2.84 -7.47 20.60
C LYS A 258 3.54 -6.13 20.80
N LEU A 259 2.82 -5.07 21.16
CA LEU A 259 3.38 -3.74 21.37
C LEU A 259 3.84 -3.47 22.81
N SER A 260 3.55 -4.36 23.77
CA SER A 260 3.87 -4.12 25.20
C SER A 260 5.35 -3.81 25.43
N HIS A 261 6.25 -4.51 24.74
CA HIS A 261 7.70 -4.30 24.85
C HIS A 261 8.21 -2.96 24.31
N LEU A 262 7.38 -2.20 23.58
CA LEU A 262 7.71 -0.84 23.09
C LEU A 262 7.15 0.26 24.01
N LEU A 263 6.39 -0.12 25.04
CA LEU A 263 5.76 0.79 25.99
C LEU A 263 6.50 0.84 27.35
N ASP A 264 7.49 -0.04 27.53
CA ASP A 264 8.45 -0.04 28.66
C ASP A 264 9.69 0.82 28.32
#